data_AF-A0A918SMS1-F1
#
_entry.id   AF-A0A918SMS1-F1
#
_cell.length_a   1.000
_cell.length_b   1.000
_cell.length_c   1.000
_cell.angle_alpha   90.00
_cell.angle_beta   90.00
_cell.angle_gamma   90.00
#
_symmetry.space_group_name_H-M   'P 1'
#
loop_
_entity.id
_entity.type
_entity.pdbx_description
1 polymer ?
#
loop_
_entity_poly.entity_id
_entity_poly.type
_entity_poly.pdbx_seq_one_letter_code
_entity_poly.pdbx_strand_id
1 'polypeptide(L)'
;MKPQENKGYVKRTQKDYSLSFKLQVVQEFESGELSRTQILRKYGIQSGSTLRTWIRNYGNFDWEHQLPGDMAKTPEQKIFELEQKVKLLEKQKARAEHLAERADKKAILFDMLVDLAEKEYNIPIRKNYKPELSTNLKNPTKKQ
;
A
#
# COMPACT_ATOMS: atom_id res chain seq x y z
N MET A 1 -38.76 42.15 -16.75
CA MET A 1 -38.20 41.96 -15.40
C MET A 1 -39.22 41.22 -14.56
N LYS A 2 -38.96 39.97 -14.14
CA LYS A 2 -39.87 39.26 -13.22
C LYS A 2 -39.70 39.86 -11.82
N PRO A 3 -40.79 40.23 -11.13
CA PRO A 3 -40.70 40.79 -9.79
C PRO A 3 -40.12 39.73 -8.86
N GLN A 4 -39.02 40.06 -8.20
CA GLN A 4 -38.49 39.28 -7.08
C GLN A 4 -39.45 39.52 -5.92
N GLU A 5 -40.38 38.57 -5.69
CA GLU A 5 -41.18 38.55 -4.47
C GLU A 5 -40.24 38.53 -3.28
N ASN A 6 -40.14 39.67 -2.61
CA ASN A 6 -39.35 39.82 -1.40
C ASN A 6 -40.08 39.13 -0.25
N LYS A 7 -40.01 37.79 -0.22
CA LYS A 7 -40.48 36.98 0.90
C LYS A 7 -39.54 37.25 2.06
N GLY A 8 -40.00 38.09 2.99
CA GLY A 8 -39.30 38.36 4.24
C GLY A 8 -38.85 37.07 4.93
N TYR A 9 -37.79 37.16 5.72
CA TYR A 9 -37.19 36.02 6.39
C TYR A 9 -38.18 35.38 7.38
N VAL A 10 -38.83 34.29 6.97
CA VAL A 10 -39.71 33.49 7.83
C VAL A 10 -38.85 32.50 8.61
N LYS A 11 -38.76 32.70 9.93
CA LYS A 11 -38.10 31.75 10.83
C LYS A 11 -38.86 30.43 10.82
N ARG A 12 -38.23 29.35 10.33
CA ARG A 12 -38.79 27.99 10.41
C ARG A 12 -38.26 27.30 11.65
N THR A 13 -39.15 26.67 12.41
CA THR A 13 -38.80 25.94 13.63
C THR A 13 -38.71 24.45 13.31
N GLN A 14 -38.00 23.67 14.13
CA GLN A 14 -37.78 22.23 13.93
C GLN A 14 -39.06 21.39 13.71
N LYS A 15 -40.23 21.88 14.16
CA LYS A 15 -41.55 21.27 13.96
C LYS A 15 -42.07 21.33 12.51
N ASP A 16 -41.43 22.13 11.64
CA ASP A 16 -41.93 22.38 10.28
C ASP A 16 -41.47 21.35 9.24
N TYR A 17 -40.62 20.39 9.64
CA TYR A 17 -40.07 19.39 8.73
C TYR A 17 -40.63 18.00 9.04
N SER A 18 -41.50 17.51 8.15
CA SER A 18 -41.98 16.13 8.19
C SER A 18 -40.82 15.14 7.99
N LEU A 19 -40.98 13.91 8.49
CA LEU A 19 -39.96 12.87 8.33
C LEU A 19 -39.68 12.57 6.85
N SER A 20 -40.74 12.47 6.03
CA SER A 20 -40.63 12.24 4.59
C SER A 20 -39.79 13.31 3.88
N PHE A 21 -39.97 14.57 4.26
CA PHE A 21 -39.18 15.67 3.73
C PHE A 21 -37.69 15.54 4.07
N LYS A 22 -37.37 15.16 5.31
CA LYS A 22 -35.97 14.96 5.74
C LYS A 22 -35.30 13.85 4.94
N LEU A 23 -35.98 12.72 4.77
CA LEU A 23 -35.47 11.58 4.00
C LEU A 23 -35.22 11.95 2.54
N GLN A 24 -36.16 12.66 1.91
CA GLN A 24 -36.00 13.12 0.52
C GLN A 24 -34.77 14.03 0.37
N VAL A 25 -34.60 14.99 1.27
CA VAL A 25 -33.46 15.91 1.24
C VAL A 25 -32.13 15.18 1.43
N VAL A 26 -32.09 14.18 2.31
CA VAL A 26 -30.88 13.36 2.54
C VAL A 26 -30.57 12.49 1.33
N GLN A 27 -31.57 11.86 0.71
CA GLN A 27 -31.38 11.07 -0.51
C GLN A 27 -30.83 11.91 -1.67
N GLU A 28 -31.36 13.13 -1.87
CA GLU A 28 -30.80 14.05 -2.87
C GLU A 28 -29.37 14.49 -2.54
N PHE A 29 -29.03 14.69 -1.27
CA PHE A 29 -27.66 14.99 -0.87
C PHE A 29 -26.71 13.81 -1.14
N GLU A 30 -27.13 12.59 -0.85
CA GLU A 30 -26.35 11.37 -1.07
C GLU A 30 -26.18 11.04 -2.55
N SER A 31 -27.11 11.46 -3.42
CA SER A 31 -26.95 11.35 -4.87
C SER A 31 -25.73 12.13 -5.40
N GLY A 32 -25.24 13.12 -4.65
CA GLY A 32 -24.09 13.94 -5.02
C GLY A 32 -24.36 14.99 -6.11
N GLU A 33 -25.60 15.10 -6.63
CA GLU A 33 -25.95 16.04 -7.70
C GLU A 33 -25.94 17.51 -7.22
N LEU A 34 -26.23 17.74 -5.95
CA LEU A 34 -26.34 19.08 -5.37
C LEU A 34 -25.39 19.25 -4.19
N SER A 35 -24.60 20.32 -4.22
CA SER A 35 -23.79 20.76 -3.09
C SER A 35 -24.67 21.19 -1.92
N ARG A 36 -24.15 21.07 -0.68
CA ARG A 36 -24.83 21.49 0.55
C ARG A 36 -25.50 22.86 0.44
N THR A 37 -24.80 23.85 -0.10
CA THR A 37 -25.32 25.22 -0.25
C THR A 37 -26.49 25.29 -1.24
N GLN A 38 -26.46 24.49 -2.30
CA GLN A 38 -27.53 24.42 -3.29
C GLN A 38 -28.79 23.77 -2.70
N ILE A 39 -28.63 22.70 -1.92
CA ILE A 39 -29.76 22.05 -1.22
C ILE A 39 -30.43 23.01 -0.25
N LEU A 40 -29.64 23.74 0.55
CA LEU A 40 -30.19 24.74 1.49
C LEU A 40 -31.04 25.80 0.76
N ARG A 41 -30.57 26.28 -0.39
CA ARG A 41 -31.30 27.26 -1.21
C ARG A 41 -32.54 26.66 -1.88
N LYS A 42 -32.43 25.45 -2.45
CA LYS A 42 -33.54 24.75 -3.14
C LYS A 42 -34.70 24.48 -2.19
N TYR A 43 -34.41 24.04 -0.97
CA TYR A 43 -35.41 23.65 0.02
C TYR A 43 -35.77 24.73 1.04
N GLY A 44 -35.08 25.87 1.00
CA GLY A 44 -35.28 26.96 1.97
C GLY A 44 -34.95 26.54 3.40
N ILE A 45 -33.91 25.73 3.58
CA ILE A 45 -33.45 25.28 4.90
C ILE A 45 -32.56 26.37 5.48
N GLN A 46 -32.89 26.82 6.68
CA GLN A 46 -32.30 28.01 7.31
C GLN A 46 -30.84 27.84 7.72
N SER A 47 -30.43 26.63 8.14
CA SER A 47 -29.08 26.37 8.62
C SER A 47 -28.49 25.11 7.99
N GLY A 48 -27.21 25.21 7.61
CA GLY A 48 -26.42 24.06 7.23
C GLY A 48 -26.30 23.02 8.35
N SER A 49 -26.35 23.43 9.63
CA SER A 49 -26.28 22.50 10.76
C SER A 49 -27.46 21.53 10.78
N THR A 50 -28.67 22.01 10.45
CA THR A 50 -29.88 21.19 10.34
C THR A 50 -29.71 20.08 9.31
N LEU A 51 -29.21 20.43 8.11
CA LEU A 51 -28.94 19.45 7.07
C LEU A 51 -27.88 18.43 7.51
N ARG A 52 -26.81 18.88 8.18
CA ARG A 52 -25.78 17.98 8.73
C ARG A 52 -26.35 16.99 9.75
N THR A 53 -27.25 17.44 10.63
CA THR A 53 -27.94 16.57 11.60
C THR A 53 -28.83 15.55 10.89
N TRP A 54 -29.54 15.93 9.82
CA TRP A 54 -30.35 14.99 9.07
C TRP A 54 -29.51 13.96 8.33
N ILE A 55 -28.42 14.39 7.70
CA ILE A 55 -27.46 13.48 7.06
C ILE A 55 -26.90 12.50 8.10
N ARG A 56 -26.52 12.95 9.30
CA ARG A 56 -26.02 12.08 10.37
C ARG A 56 -27.06 11.12 10.94
N ASN A 57 -28.33 11.50 10.97
CA ASN A 57 -29.37 10.69 11.62
C ASN A 57 -30.09 9.76 10.63
N TYR A 58 -30.14 10.13 9.35
CA TYR A 58 -30.95 9.46 8.33
C TYR A 58 -30.15 9.09 7.08
N GLY A 59 -28.88 9.48 6.98
CA GLY A 59 -28.04 9.04 5.89
C GLY A 59 -27.64 7.58 6.06
N ASN A 60 -27.34 6.94 4.95
CA ASN A 60 -26.80 5.59 4.88
C ASN A 60 -25.28 5.58 4.80
N PHE A 61 -24.66 6.75 4.56
CA PHE A 61 -23.22 6.89 4.47
C PHE A 61 -22.60 6.72 5.86
N ASP A 62 -21.71 5.75 6.01
CA ASP A 62 -21.06 5.46 7.29
C ASP A 62 -20.06 6.56 7.69
N TRP A 63 -20.55 7.60 8.37
CA TRP A 63 -19.72 8.71 8.84
C TRP A 63 -18.90 8.34 10.08
N GLU A 64 -19.29 7.28 10.79
CA GLU A 64 -18.58 6.79 11.98
C GLU A 64 -17.28 6.08 11.61
N HIS A 65 -17.23 5.46 10.43
CA HIS A 65 -16.01 4.88 9.87
C HIS A 65 -15.30 5.78 8.86
N GLN A 66 -15.58 7.09 8.85
CA GLN A 66 -14.65 8.02 8.21
C GLN A 66 -13.31 7.91 8.94
N LEU A 67 -12.32 7.31 8.26
CA LEU A 67 -10.92 7.39 8.63
C LEU A 67 -10.65 8.84 9.04
N PRO A 68 -10.27 9.12 10.30
CA PRO A 68 -10.04 10.48 10.77
C PRO A 68 -9.13 11.18 9.77
N GLY A 69 -9.69 12.17 9.07
CA GLY A 69 -9.10 12.73 7.86
C GLY A 69 -7.66 13.12 8.10
N ASP A 70 -6.73 12.50 7.36
CA ASP A 70 -5.31 12.84 7.28
C ASP A 70 -4.68 13.34 8.59
N MET A 71 -5.08 12.72 9.71
CA MET A 71 -4.49 13.06 11.00
C MET A 71 -3.08 12.47 10.96
N ALA A 72 -2.07 13.34 10.95
CA ALA A 72 -0.68 12.93 11.05
C ALA A 72 -0.57 11.93 12.21
N LYS A 73 -0.17 10.69 11.89
CA LYS A 73 -0.03 9.60 12.87
C LYS A 73 0.67 10.14 14.12
N THR A 74 0.09 9.91 15.29
CA THR A 74 0.71 10.34 16.54
C THR A 74 2.12 9.74 16.64
N PRO A 75 3.07 10.44 17.25
CA PRO A 75 4.46 9.96 17.35
C PRO A 75 4.53 8.56 17.96
N GLU A 76 3.66 8.24 18.93
CA GLU A 76 3.54 6.93 19.57
C GLU A 76 3.13 5.81 18.59
N GLN A 77 2.16 6.07 17.71
CA GLN A 77 1.74 5.09 16.70
C GLN A 77 2.84 4.81 15.67
N LYS A 78 3.63 5.83 15.33
CA LYS A 78 4.77 5.70 14.43
C LYS A 78 5.90 4.89 15.07
N ILE A 79 6.17 5.11 16.36
CA ILE A 79 7.16 4.32 17.12
C ILE A 79 6.76 2.85 17.12
N PHE A 80 5.51 2.54 17.47
CA PHE A 80 5.02 1.16 17.47
C PHE A 80 5.14 0.50 16.08
N GLU A 81 4.74 1.20 15.00
CA GLU A 81 4.88 0.67 13.64
C GLU A 81 6.35 0.41 13.26
N LEU A 82 7.25 1.32 13.63
CA LEU A 82 8.68 1.17 13.38
C LEU A 82 9.28 0.00 14.18
N GLU A 83 8.91 -0.16 15.45
CA GLU A 83 9.37 -1.29 16.28
C GLU A 83 8.95 -2.64 15.68
N GLN A 84 7.70 -2.76 15.19
CA GLN A 84 7.26 -3.97 14.51
C GLN A 84 8.07 -4.23 13.24
N LYS A 85 8.37 -3.20 12.44
CA LYS A 85 9.20 -3.33 11.23
C LYS A 85 10.62 -3.77 11.59
N VAL A 86 11.24 -3.17 12.59
CA VAL A 86 12.59 -3.53 13.06
C VAL A 86 12.62 -4.99 13.48
N LYS A 87 11.66 -5.44 14.30
CA LYS A 87 11.57 -6.84 14.75
C LYS A 87 11.45 -7.84 13.59
N LEU A 88 10.67 -7.49 12.56
CA LEU A 88 10.53 -8.33 11.37
C LEU A 88 11.83 -8.38 10.55
N LEU A 89 12.47 -7.24 10.35
CA LEU A 89 13.73 -7.15 9.62
C LEU A 89 14.86 -7.89 10.34
N GLU A 90 14.96 -7.77 11.66
CA GLU A 90 15.92 -8.52 12.48
C GLU A 90 15.73 -10.02 12.33
N LYS A 91 14.48 -10.50 12.35
CA LYS A 91 14.18 -11.93 12.15
C LYS A 91 14.59 -12.41 10.75
N GLN A 92 14.37 -11.60 9.72
CA GLN A 92 14.78 -11.94 8.35
C GLN A 92 16.30 -11.98 8.22
N LYS A 93 17.00 -11.00 8.82
CA LYS A 93 18.46 -10.94 8.84
C LYS A 93 19.07 -12.15 9.55
N ALA A 94 18.59 -12.49 10.74
CA ALA A 94 19.08 -13.66 11.49
C ALA A 94 18.90 -14.97 10.70
N ARG A 95 17.78 -15.13 9.99
CA ARG A 95 17.56 -16.28 9.11
C ARG A 95 18.57 -16.32 7.96
N ALA A 96 18.80 -15.19 7.29
CA ALA A 96 19.72 -15.10 6.16
C ALA A 96 21.16 -15.40 6.60
N GLU A 97 21.60 -14.84 7.72
CA GLU A 97 22.93 -15.09 8.30
C GLU A 97 23.15 -16.56 8.64
N HIS A 98 22.18 -17.20 9.30
CA HIS A 98 22.27 -18.63 9.61
C HIS A 98 22.34 -19.52 8.35
N LEU A 99 21.63 -19.14 7.28
CA LEU A 99 21.69 -19.88 6.01
C LEU A 99 23.05 -19.70 5.32
N ALA A 100 23.60 -18.48 5.32
CA ALA A 100 24.92 -18.19 4.77
C ALA A 100 26.00 -18.98 5.53
N GLU A 101 25.99 -18.93 6.86
CA GLU A 101 26.95 -19.68 7.69
C GLU A 101 26.89 -21.19 7.42
N ARG A 102 25.69 -21.75 7.24
CA ARG A 102 25.51 -23.15 6.89
C ARG A 102 26.08 -23.48 5.51
N ALA A 103 25.89 -22.60 4.53
CA ALA A 103 26.43 -22.78 3.18
C ALA A 103 27.97 -22.71 3.19
N ASP A 104 28.55 -21.74 3.89
CA ASP A 104 30.00 -21.56 4.00
C ASP A 104 30.66 -22.78 4.66
N LYS A 105 30.10 -23.25 5.78
CA LYS A 105 30.57 -24.48 6.45
C LYS A 105 30.51 -25.69 5.52
N LYS A 106 29.43 -25.82 4.73
CA LYS A 106 29.24 -26.92 3.79
C LYS A 106 30.27 -26.86 2.65
N ALA A 107 30.56 -25.67 2.12
CA ALA A 107 31.59 -25.48 1.10
C ALA A 107 32.99 -25.87 1.63
N ILE A 108 33.36 -25.36 2.81
CA ILE A 108 34.64 -25.69 3.47
C ILE A 108 34.78 -27.20 3.69
N LEU A 109 33.73 -27.86 4.21
CA LEU A 109 33.73 -29.31 4.40
C LEU A 109 33.90 -30.08 3.09
N PHE A 110 33.23 -29.65 2.02
CA PHE A 110 33.37 -30.31 0.73
C PHE A 110 34.75 -30.13 0.12
N ASP A 111 35.35 -28.93 0.21
CA ASP A 111 36.72 -28.73 -0.24
C ASP A 111 37.69 -29.66 0.49
N MET A 112 37.54 -29.81 1.82
CA MET A 112 38.36 -30.75 2.59
C MET A 112 38.16 -32.22 2.17
N LEU A 113 36.91 -32.63 1.91
CA LEU A 113 36.61 -34.00 1.47
C LEU A 113 37.17 -34.28 0.07
N VAL A 114 37.10 -33.31 -0.84
CA VAL A 114 37.70 -33.43 -2.18
C VAL A 114 39.21 -33.59 -2.05
N ASP A 115 39.86 -32.77 -1.22
CA ASP A 115 41.30 -32.86 -1.01
C ASP A 115 41.72 -34.20 -0.38
N LEU A 116 40.91 -34.75 0.54
CA LEU A 116 41.16 -36.07 1.14
C LEU A 116 41.01 -37.20 0.09
N ALA A 117 39.96 -37.16 -0.72
CA ALA A 117 39.70 -38.16 -1.77
C ALA A 117 40.80 -38.16 -2.85
N GLU A 118 41.31 -36.98 -3.22
CA GLU A 118 42.42 -36.85 -4.17
C GLU A 118 43.74 -37.35 -3.58
N LYS A 119 44.03 -37.06 -2.30
CA LYS A 119 45.30 -37.44 -1.65
C LYS A 119 45.37 -38.90 -1.23
N GLU A 120 44.36 -39.42 -0.55
CA GLU A 120 44.41 -40.76 0.05
C GLU A 120 43.93 -41.85 -0.90
N TYR A 121 42.93 -41.55 -1.74
CA TYR A 121 42.29 -42.54 -2.62
C TYR A 121 42.64 -42.35 -4.10
N ASN A 122 43.39 -41.30 -4.44
CA ASN A 122 43.83 -40.97 -5.81
C ASN A 122 42.67 -40.93 -6.82
N ILE A 123 41.48 -40.52 -6.37
CA ILE A 123 40.29 -40.36 -7.21
C ILE A 123 40.33 -38.95 -7.80
N PRO A 124 40.49 -38.79 -9.13
CA PRO A 124 40.58 -37.46 -9.75
C PRO A 124 39.19 -36.84 -9.87
N ILE A 125 38.82 -35.98 -8.92
CA ILE A 125 37.51 -35.31 -8.88
C ILE A 125 37.61 -33.90 -9.51
N ARG A 126 38.65 -33.13 -9.22
CA ARG A 126 38.86 -31.81 -9.86
C ARG A 126 39.31 -31.97 -11.31
N LYS A 127 38.66 -31.24 -12.22
CA LYS A 127 38.96 -31.24 -13.65
C LYS A 127 40.21 -30.40 -13.95
N ASN A 128 41.40 -30.94 -13.71
CA ASN A 128 42.69 -30.26 -13.88
C ASN A 128 43.20 -30.17 -15.34
N TYR A 129 42.31 -30.28 -16.33
CA TYR A 129 42.71 -30.28 -17.74
C TYR A 129 43.01 -28.86 -18.23
N LYS A 130 44.29 -28.57 -18.50
CA LYS A 130 44.68 -27.35 -19.22
C LYS A 130 44.20 -27.50 -20.67
N PRO A 131 43.42 -26.56 -21.23
CA PRO A 131 43.03 -26.65 -22.64
C PRO A 131 44.30 -26.54 -23.49
N GLU A 132 44.62 -27.59 -24.24
CA GLU A 132 45.67 -27.53 -25.27
C GLU A 132 45.19 -26.56 -26.36
N LEU A 133 45.79 -25.36 -26.39
CA LEU A 133 45.64 -24.41 -27.50
C LEU A 133 46.21 -25.08 -28.77
N SER A 134 45.33 -25.55 -29.66
CA SER A 134 45.74 -26.11 -30.95
C SER A 134 46.41 -25.04 -31.82
N THR A 135 47.73 -25.07 -31.92
CA THR A 135 48.49 -24.26 -32.89
C THR A 135 48.33 -24.86 -34.29
N ASN A 136 47.37 -24.34 -35.06
CA ASN A 136 47.25 -24.67 -36.48
C ASN A 136 48.41 -24.00 -37.25
N LEU A 137 49.47 -24.76 -37.55
CA LEU A 137 50.49 -24.42 -38.54
C LEU A 137 49.83 -24.39 -39.94
N LYS A 138 49.42 -23.20 -40.40
CA LYS A 138 49.14 -22.96 -41.82
C LYS A 138 50.46 -22.82 -42.56
N ASN A 139 50.90 -23.89 -43.22
CA ASN A 139 51.84 -23.78 -44.34
C ASN A 139 51.02 -23.50 -45.62
N PRO A 140 51.10 -22.31 -46.25
CA PRO A 140 50.57 -22.14 -47.59
C PRO A 140 51.60 -22.62 -48.62
N THR A 141 51.26 -23.70 -49.32
CA THR A 141 51.89 -24.09 -50.59
C THR A 141 51.83 -22.92 -51.58
N LYS A 142 53.00 -22.38 -51.95
CA LYS A 142 53.13 -21.35 -52.99
C LYS A 142 53.19 -22.06 -54.35
N LYS A 143 52.16 -21.85 -55.17
CA LYS A 143 52.16 -22.13 -56.61
C LYS A 143 53.20 -21.22 -57.29
N GLN A 144 54.02 -21.79 -58.17
CA GLN A 144 54.45 -21.22 -59.44
C GLN A 144 54.80 -22.36 -60.40
#